data_AF-T1AH85-F1
#
_entry.id   AF-T1AH85-F1
#
_cell.length_a   1.000
_cell.length_b   1.000
_cell.length_c   1.000
_cell.angle_alpha   90.00
_cell.angle_beta   90.00
_cell.angle_gamma   90.00
#
_symmetry.space_group_name_H-M   'P 1'
#
loop_
_entity.id
_entity.type
_entity.pdbx_description
1 polymer ?
#
loop_
_entity_poly.entity_id
_entity_poly.type
_entity_poly.pdbx_seq_one_letter_code
_entity_poly.pdbx_strand_id
1 'polypeptide(L)' 'MLNAIYEEDFLGFSYGFRPGRNQHDALDALSVAISGTPVNWILDADIRSFFDSVSQEWRLRFLGHR' A
#
# COMPACT_ATOMS: atom_id res chain seq x y z
N MET A 1 -2.45 19.52 7.17
CA MET A 1 -2.72 18.06 7.26
C MET A 1 -2.56 17.48 5.86
N LEU A 2 -1.51 16.69 5.62
CA LEU A 2 -1.26 16.07 4.32
C LEU A 2 -1.98 14.71 4.21
N ASN A 3 -2.12 14.02 5.34
CA ASN A 3 -2.86 12.76 5.49
C ASN A 3 -4.28 12.82 4.93
N ALA A 4 -5.07 13.87 5.24
CA ALA A 4 -6.44 14.00 4.74
C ALA A 4 -6.54 14.08 3.22
N ILE A 5 -5.48 14.51 2.53
CA ILE A 5 -5.45 14.60 1.07
C ILE A 5 -4.96 13.28 0.44
N TYR A 6 -4.09 12.52 1.11
CA TYR A 6 -3.57 11.26 0.57
C TYR A 6 -4.43 10.03 0.93
N GLU A 7 -5.25 10.10 1.99
CA GLU A 7 -6.16 9.00 2.35
C GLU A 7 -7.20 8.67 1.28
N GLU A 8 -7.67 9.68 0.53
CA GLU A 8 -8.64 9.49 -0.55
C GLU A 8 -8.02 8.82 -1.80
N ASP A 9 -6.72 9.01 -2.03
CA ASP A 9 -5.99 8.45 -3.18
C ASP A 9 -5.45 7.03 -2.90
N PHE A 10 -5.35 6.63 -1.63
CA PHE A 10 -4.89 5.28 -1.30
C PHE A 10 -5.92 4.22 -1.67
N LEU A 11 -5.50 3.25 -2.47
CA LEU A 11 -6.32 2.11 -2.83
C LEU A 11 -6.82 1.35 -1.59
N GLY A 12 -8.05 0.82 -1.70
CA GLY A 12 -8.74 0.14 -0.60
C GLY A 12 -8.01 -1.08 -0.04
N PHE A 13 -7.02 -1.62 -0.74
CA PHE A 13 -6.16 -2.73 -0.33
C PHE A 13 -4.76 -2.31 0.17
N SER A 14 -4.52 -1.00 0.35
CA SER A 14 -3.30 -0.51 1.00
C SER A 14 -3.54 -0.36 2.51
N TYR A 15 -2.70 -0.99 3.33
CA TYR A 15 -2.87 -1.06 4.78
C TYR A 15 -1.72 -0.44 5.58
N GLY A 16 -0.52 -0.34 5.00
CA GLY A 16 0.68 0.13 5.70
C GLY A 16 0.63 1.63 6.00
N PHE A 17 1.06 2.02 7.21
CA PHE A 17 1.21 3.42 7.66
C PHE A 17 -0.05 4.29 7.54
N ARG A 18 -1.25 3.69 7.58
CA ARG A 18 -2.53 4.40 7.48
C ARG A 18 -3.27 4.44 8.83
N PRO A 19 -3.82 5.59 9.24
CA PRO A 19 -4.66 5.67 10.42
C PRO A 19 -5.88 4.74 10.32
N GLY A 20 -6.16 3.98 11.37
CA GLY A 20 -7.33 3.08 11.42
C GLY A 20 -7.20 1.80 10.58
N ARG A 21 -6.01 1.53 10.01
CA ARG A 21 -5.67 0.26 9.35
C ARG A 21 -4.47 -0.38 10.01
N ASN A 22 -4.45 -1.71 10.07
CA ASN A 22 -3.37 -2.46 10.69
C ASN A 22 -3.06 -3.77 9.94
N GLN A 23 -2.01 -4.47 10.38
CA GLN A 23 -1.53 -5.70 9.77
C GLN A 23 -2.55 -6.85 9.78
N HIS A 24 -3.45 -6.91 10.77
CA HIS A 24 -4.50 -7.91 10.82
C HIS A 24 -5.55 -7.68 9.73
N ASP A 25 -5.89 -6.42 9.42
CA ASP A 25 -6.82 -6.11 8.32
C ASP A 25 -6.28 -6.59 6.97
N ALA A 26 -4.96 -6.52 6.76
CA ALA A 26 -4.31 -7.02 5.56
C ALA A 26 -4.35 -8.57 5.48
N LEU A 27 -4.12 -9.24 6.61
CA LEU A 27 -4.19 -10.71 6.70
C LEU A 27 -5.62 -11.21 6.50
N ASP A 28 -6.62 -10.51 7.07
CA ASP A 28 -8.03 -10.83 6.90
C ASP A 28 -8.46 -10.69 5.44
N ALA A 29 -8.05 -9.60 4.78
CA ALA A 29 -8.32 -9.39 3.35
C ALA A 29 -7.68 -10.48 2.47
N LEU A 30 -6.43 -10.87 2.76
CA LEU A 30 -5.77 -11.98 2.07
C LEU A 30 -6.52 -13.30 2.28
N SER A 31 -6.90 -13.60 3.53
CA SER A 31 -7.65 -14.82 3.90
C SER A 31 -8.97 -14.92 3.17
N VAL A 32 -9.73 -13.82 3.10
CA VAL A 32 -10.99 -13.75 2.35
C VAL A 32 -10.74 -13.95 0.85
N ALA A 33 -9.72 -13.30 0.28
CA ALA A 33 -9.43 -13.39 -1.15
C ALA A 33 -9.09 -14.83 -1.60
N ILE A 34 -8.23 -15.53 -0.85
CA ILE A 34 -7.80 -16.90 -1.19
C ILE A 34 -8.88 -17.94 -0.88
N SER A 35 -9.77 -17.67 0.08
CA SER A 35 -10.85 -18.59 0.44
C SER A 35 -12.09 -18.41 -0.43
N GLY A 36 -12.32 -17.19 -0.93
CA GLY A 36 -13.51 -16.84 -1.71
C GLY A 36 -13.38 -17.07 -3.22
N THR A 37 -12.16 -17.29 -3.74
CA THR A 37 -11.91 -17.52 -5.16
C THR A 37 -10.81 -18.56 -5.39
N PRO A 38 -10.84 -19.33 -6.49
CA PRO A 38 -9.74 -20.25 -6.82
C PRO A 38 -8.45 -19.47 -7.12
N VAL A 39 -7.55 -19.40 -6.15
CA VAL A 39 -6.21 -18.83 -6.28
C VAL A 39 -5.20 -19.96 -6.39
N ASN A 40 -4.47 -20.03 -7.50
CA ASN A 40 -3.50 -21.10 -7.74
C ASN A 40 -2.06 -20.71 -7.34
N TRP A 41 -1.76 -19.41 -7.31
CA TRP A 41 -0.41 -18.88 -7.06
C TRP A 41 -0.49 -17.56 -6.31
N ILE A 42 0.47 -17.35 -5.41
CA ILE A 42 0.72 -16.07 -4.73
C ILE A 42 2.13 -15.63 -5.09
N LEU A 43 2.28 -14.38 -5.54
CA LEU A 43 3.58 -13.76 -5.77
C LEU A 43 3.91 -12.87 -4.58
N ASP A 44 4.91 -13.27 -3.81
CA ASP A 44 5.48 -12.45 -2.75
C ASP A 44 6.62 -11.59 -3.32
N ALA A 45 6.55 -10.29 -3.11
CA ALA A 45 7.47 -9.33 -3.69
C ALA A 45 7.73 -8.17 -2.72
N ASP A 46 8.99 -7.76 -2.63
CA ASP A 46 9.45 -6.67 -1.77
C ASP A 46 10.38 -5.72 -2.53
N ILE A 47 10.39 -4.45 -2.13
CA ILE A 47 11.28 -3.42 -2.70
C ILE A 47 12.50 -3.25 -1.79
N ARG A 48 13.63 -3.76 -2.26
CA ARG A 48 14.91 -3.62 -1.55
C ARG A 48 15.25 -2.14 -1.33
N SER A 49 15.61 -1.82 -0.09
CA SER A 49 16.11 -0.48 0.30
C SER A 49 15.15 0.66 -0.03
N PHE A 50 13.84 0.41 0.00
CA PHE A 50 12.80 1.36 -0.42
C PHE A 50 13.05 2.80 0.05
N PHE A 51 13.25 3.02 1.35
CA PHE A 51 13.41 4.38 1.90
C PHE A 51 14.71 5.06 1.50
N ASP A 52 15.75 4.30 1.21
CA ASP A 52 17.07 4.82 0.82
C ASP A 52 17.16 5.05 -0.70
N SER A 53 16.44 4.24 -1.49
CA SER A 53 16.55 4.22 -2.95
C SER A 53 15.48 5.04 -3.67
N VAL A 54 14.45 5.56 -2.98
CA VAL A 54 13.43 6.40 -3.59
C VAL A 54 14.06 7.72 -4.07
N SER A 55 13.96 7.98 -5.37
CA SER A 55 14.48 9.21 -5.97
C SER A 55 13.81 10.45 -5.36
N GLN A 56 14.64 11.37 -4.88
CA GLN A 56 14.16 12.64 -4.31
C GLN A 56 13.45 13.51 -5.34
N GLU A 57 13.94 13.51 -6.59
CA GLU A 57 13.32 14.24 -7.69
C GLU A 57 11.92 13.71 -7.99
N TRP A 58 11.76 12.38 -8.09
CA TRP A 58 10.46 11.76 -8.32
C TRP A 58 9.50 12.00 -7.17
N ARG A 59 9.99 11.97 -5.92
CA ARG A 59 9.18 12.31 -4.74
C ARG A 59 8.65 13.74 -4.81
N LEU A 60 9.48 14.72 -5.18
CA LEU A 60 9.03 16.12 -5.33
C LEU A 60 8.06 16.29 -6.50
N ARG A 61 8.34 15.66 -7.65
CA ARG A 61 7.42 15.66 -8.80
C ARG A 61 6.06 15.08 -8.42
N PHE A 62 6.03 13.97 -7.68
CA PHE A 62 4.80 13.33 -7.24
C PHE A 62 3.99 14.21 -6.29
N LEU A 63 4.66 14.89 -5.34
CA LEU A 63 4.01 15.88 -4.47
C LEU A 63 3.44 17.07 -5.24
N GLY A 64 4.10 17.48 -6.33
CA GLY A 64 3.68 18.59 -7.18
C GLY A 64 2.70 18.23 -8.30
N HIS A 65 2.47 16.94 -8.56
CA HIS A 65 1.54 16.45 -9.57
C HIS A 65 0.15 16.25 -8.97
N ARG A 66 -0.41 17.37 -8.49
CA ARG A 66 -1.80 17.52 -8.06
C ARG A 66 -2.40 18.75 -8.70
#